data_AF-A0A2K1NWE1-F1
#
_entry.id   AF-A0A2K1NWE1-F1
#
_cell.length_a   1.000
_cell.length_b   1.000
_cell.length_c   1.000
_cell.angle_alpha   90.00
_cell.angle_beta   90.00
_cell.angle_gamma   90.00
#
_symmetry.space_group_name_H-M   'P 1'
#
loop_
_entity.id
_entity.type
_entity.pdbx_description
1 polymer ?
#
loop_
_entity_poly.entity_id
_entity_poly.type
_entity_poly.pdbx_seq_one_letter_code
_entity_poly.pdbx_strand_id
1 'polypeptide(L)'
;MENVELIVVGGGPAGLSAALAASDYGIKVVLAEEREFLGGQLIKQTHRFFGSEKEYAGTRGIDILKRLIEDVKNREDIKILASSRVLGIYEDNVVTILNNNKMKKYIPQAIILATGASEKFLAFENNDLPGVFGAGAVQTLMNVYGVLPAKKILMVGSGNIGLIVSYQLLQAGVSVAAVIEAAPKIGGYSVHASKLKRLGIPILTSHTIKKAVGNKKVEGAIICELDNNWQEIKDTEEFIECDAICLSVGLTPLIDLLKQRKVKTVYVSELGGYIPLRDENMETSIMNLFVAGDVSGIEEATAAMIEGQISGLTVAKRINKNQKEEIQRKIEEAKKELVLLRSGPVGEKIRKGLSKIGLNHGENYDESILKEEFDISYLMKTGVPSKENLESKFPKDKKIFDKGPIAISECFQKFPCDPCVKSCPFNAISENGNINNIPYVDFEKCTGCRICVSKCPGLAMFVVHKNYTETSSLITMPYEFLPRPKKGELVNVYDRDGKIICEGKVIKILDSSFQDKTAAVSVEVPKEHFLEARNFKVRYLKHE
;
A
#
# COMPACT_ATOMS: atom_id res chain seq x y z
N MET A 1 20.46 -4.91 -35.61
CA MET A 1 19.75 -3.92 -34.78
C MET A 1 18.29 -3.93 -35.23
N GLU A 2 17.35 -4.02 -34.32
CA GLU A 2 15.90 -4.08 -34.62
C GLU A 2 15.28 -2.69 -34.38
N ASN A 3 14.64 -2.10 -35.39
CA ASN A 3 13.90 -0.85 -35.24
C ASN A 3 12.54 -1.14 -34.60
N VAL A 4 12.15 -0.36 -33.59
CA VAL A 4 10.88 -0.52 -32.88
C VAL A 4 10.26 0.84 -32.56
N GLU A 5 8.96 0.89 -32.32
CA GLU A 5 8.30 2.17 -32.02
C GLU A 5 8.52 2.58 -30.57
N LEU A 6 8.21 1.69 -29.62
CA LEU A 6 8.38 1.93 -28.19
C LEU A 6 9.10 0.76 -27.51
N ILE A 7 10.08 1.07 -26.66
CA ILE A 7 10.58 0.14 -25.63
C ILE A 7 10.12 0.60 -24.25
N VAL A 8 9.47 -0.28 -23.51
CA VAL A 8 9.19 -0.12 -22.08
C VAL A 8 10.15 -1.00 -21.28
N VAL A 9 10.86 -0.41 -20.33
CA VAL A 9 11.84 -1.12 -19.49
C VAL A 9 11.29 -1.29 -18.08
N GLY A 10 10.98 -2.53 -17.71
CA GLY A 10 10.38 -2.91 -16.43
C GLY A 10 8.94 -3.38 -16.61
N GLY A 11 8.65 -4.62 -16.20
CA GLY A 11 7.34 -5.25 -16.25
C GLY A 11 6.51 -5.07 -14.97
N GLY A 12 6.76 -4.02 -14.21
CA GLY A 12 5.96 -3.64 -13.04
C GLY A 12 4.64 -2.94 -13.40
N PRO A 13 3.83 -2.53 -12.40
CA PRO A 13 2.54 -1.85 -12.64
C PRO A 13 2.65 -0.67 -13.61
N ALA A 14 3.61 0.24 -13.41
CA ALA A 14 3.83 1.39 -14.27
C ALA A 14 4.15 0.99 -15.73
N GLY A 15 5.03 -0.01 -15.92
CA GLY A 15 5.42 -0.47 -17.24
C GLY A 15 4.30 -1.22 -17.97
N LEU A 16 3.53 -2.05 -17.26
CA LEU A 16 2.35 -2.72 -17.81
C LEU A 16 1.30 -1.70 -18.23
N SER A 17 1.00 -0.72 -17.38
CA SER A 17 0.07 0.37 -17.70
C SER A 17 0.53 1.23 -18.88
N ALA A 18 1.83 1.52 -18.97
CA ALA A 18 2.41 2.26 -20.10
C ALA A 18 2.30 1.49 -21.43
N ALA A 19 2.61 0.18 -21.40
CA ALA A 19 2.52 -0.67 -22.58
C ALA A 19 1.06 -0.77 -23.09
N LEU A 20 0.10 -1.00 -22.19
CA LEU A 20 -1.33 -1.04 -22.52
C LEU A 20 -1.82 0.28 -23.09
N ALA A 21 -1.50 1.40 -22.43
CA ALA A 21 -1.94 2.72 -22.86
C ALA A 21 -1.40 3.13 -24.25
N ALA A 22 -0.17 2.72 -24.59
CA ALA A 22 0.37 2.93 -25.93
C ALA A 22 -0.26 1.99 -26.97
N SER A 23 -0.45 0.72 -26.60
CA SER A 23 -1.05 -0.33 -27.43
C SER A 23 -2.52 -0.03 -27.80
N ASP A 24 -3.29 0.56 -26.89
CA ASP A 24 -4.68 0.99 -27.16
C ASP A 24 -4.81 1.98 -28.34
N TYR A 25 -3.70 2.62 -28.74
CA TYR A 25 -3.61 3.51 -29.89
C TYR A 25 -2.71 2.96 -31.02
N GLY A 26 -2.47 1.64 -31.03
CA GLY A 26 -1.81 0.91 -32.11
C GLY A 26 -0.29 1.03 -32.15
N ILE A 27 0.34 1.48 -31.06
CA ILE A 27 1.80 1.56 -30.98
C ILE A 27 2.38 0.17 -30.66
N LYS A 28 3.35 -0.27 -31.46
CA LYS A 28 4.07 -1.52 -31.22
C LYS A 28 5.07 -1.36 -30.09
N VAL A 29 4.88 -2.16 -29.04
CA VAL A 29 5.65 -2.08 -27.80
C VAL A 29 6.56 -3.30 -27.66
N VAL A 30 7.82 -3.07 -27.30
CA VAL A 30 8.69 -4.10 -26.72
C VAL A 30 8.77 -3.86 -25.23
N LEU A 31 8.19 -4.77 -24.44
CA LEU A 31 8.22 -4.73 -22.98
C LEU A 31 9.36 -5.62 -22.47
N ALA A 32 10.44 -5.02 -21.96
CA ALA A 32 11.58 -5.74 -21.43
C ALA A 32 11.52 -5.87 -19.90
N GLU A 33 11.59 -7.10 -19.40
CA GLU A 33 11.59 -7.43 -17.97
C GLU A 33 12.81 -8.30 -17.65
N GLU A 34 13.57 -7.95 -16.61
CA GLU A 34 14.78 -8.70 -16.26
C GLU A 34 14.48 -10.08 -15.64
N ARG A 35 13.33 -10.25 -15.00
CA ARG A 35 12.88 -11.50 -14.38
C ARG A 35 12.16 -12.40 -15.37
N GLU A 36 12.00 -13.66 -14.99
CA GLU A 36 11.23 -14.65 -15.77
C GLU A 36 9.73 -14.36 -15.80
N PHE A 37 9.22 -13.56 -14.85
CA PHE A 37 7.82 -13.19 -14.72
C PHE A 37 7.65 -11.68 -14.63
N LEU A 38 6.50 -11.20 -15.14
CA LEU A 38 6.05 -9.81 -15.01
C LEU A 38 5.46 -9.57 -13.61
N GLY A 39 5.34 -8.29 -13.25
CA GLY A 39 4.51 -7.82 -12.16
C GLY A 39 5.19 -6.97 -11.09
N GLY A 40 6.51 -6.86 -11.14
CA GLY A 40 7.28 -6.00 -10.23
C GLY A 40 6.94 -6.26 -8.77
N GLN A 41 6.46 -5.24 -8.04
CA GLN A 41 6.07 -5.38 -6.63
C GLN A 41 4.64 -5.88 -6.41
N LEU A 42 3.75 -5.79 -7.42
CA LEU A 42 2.34 -6.22 -7.28
C LEU A 42 2.22 -7.72 -6.96
N ILE A 43 3.13 -8.53 -7.51
CA ILE A 43 3.13 -10.00 -7.32
C ILE A 43 3.24 -10.39 -5.84
N LYS A 44 3.74 -9.49 -5.01
CA LYS A 44 3.94 -9.69 -3.57
C LYS A 44 2.78 -9.18 -2.72
N GLN A 45 1.83 -8.44 -3.32
CA GLN A 45 0.81 -7.72 -2.58
C GLN A 45 -0.45 -8.56 -2.40
N THR A 46 -0.46 -9.36 -1.34
CA THR A 46 -1.65 -10.15 -0.94
C THR A 46 -2.74 -9.28 -0.31
N HIS A 47 -2.46 -8.04 0.08
CA HIS A 47 -3.43 -7.12 0.70
C HIS A 47 -4.28 -6.38 -0.37
N ARG A 48 -5.43 -5.81 0.04
CA ARG A 48 -6.29 -4.98 -0.82
C ARG A 48 -5.71 -3.58 -0.98
N PHE A 49 -5.82 -3.02 -2.18
CA PHE A 49 -5.27 -1.70 -2.51
C PHE A 49 -6.14 -0.54 -2.01
N PHE A 50 -5.46 0.56 -1.69
CA PHE A 50 -6.06 1.88 -1.46
C PHE A 50 -6.07 2.69 -2.77
N GLY A 51 -6.81 3.78 -2.81
CA GLY A 51 -7.03 4.59 -4.02
C GLY A 51 -8.48 4.49 -4.50
N SER A 52 -8.71 4.77 -5.78
CA SER A 52 -10.04 4.69 -6.39
C SER A 52 -10.31 3.31 -6.97
N GLU A 53 -11.57 2.89 -6.92
CA GLU A 53 -12.07 1.69 -7.58
C GLU A 53 -11.69 1.63 -9.08
N LYS A 54 -11.55 2.77 -9.76
CA LYS A 54 -11.12 2.85 -11.17
C LYS A 54 -9.75 2.22 -11.41
N GLU A 55 -8.81 2.41 -10.48
CA GLU A 55 -7.49 1.77 -10.46
C GLU A 55 -7.51 0.49 -9.62
N TYR A 56 -8.69 -0.13 -9.50
CA TYR A 56 -8.92 -1.39 -8.83
C TYR A 56 -8.71 -1.37 -7.31
N ALA A 57 -8.81 -0.21 -6.65
CA ALA A 57 -8.79 -0.15 -5.19
C ALA A 57 -9.89 -1.03 -4.59
N GLY A 58 -9.60 -1.64 -3.44
CA GLY A 58 -10.41 -2.71 -2.89
C GLY A 58 -10.16 -4.08 -3.52
N THR A 59 -9.34 -4.21 -4.56
CA THR A 59 -8.85 -5.49 -5.11
C THR A 59 -7.47 -5.82 -4.54
N ARG A 60 -7.12 -7.11 -4.43
CA ARG A 60 -5.78 -7.51 -4.00
C ARG A 60 -4.76 -7.26 -5.11
N GLY A 61 -3.57 -6.79 -4.76
CA GLY A 61 -2.55 -6.42 -5.76
C GLY A 61 -2.15 -7.58 -6.68
N ILE A 62 -2.12 -8.82 -6.16
CA ILE A 62 -1.91 -10.03 -6.97
C ILE A 62 -3.00 -10.28 -8.02
N ASP A 63 -4.23 -9.86 -7.78
CA ASP A 63 -5.34 -10.06 -8.71
C ASP A 63 -5.42 -8.92 -9.73
N ILE A 64 -5.06 -7.69 -9.32
CA ILE A 64 -4.80 -6.57 -10.24
C ILE A 64 -3.71 -6.97 -11.23
N LEU A 65 -2.63 -7.57 -10.73
CA LEU A 65 -1.53 -8.03 -11.57
C LEU A 65 -1.97 -9.06 -12.61
N LYS A 66 -2.74 -10.08 -12.19
CA LYS A 66 -3.23 -11.12 -13.11
C LYS A 66 -3.98 -10.49 -14.28
N ARG A 67 -4.86 -9.53 -13.99
CA ARG A 67 -5.61 -8.78 -15.00
C ARG A 67 -4.69 -8.01 -15.95
N LEU A 68 -3.74 -7.22 -15.43
CA LEU A 68 -2.80 -6.47 -16.26
C LEU A 68 -1.95 -7.38 -17.16
N ILE A 69 -1.49 -8.53 -16.64
CA ILE A 69 -0.73 -9.50 -17.43
C ILE A 69 -1.62 -10.12 -18.52
N GLU A 70 -2.87 -10.46 -18.21
CA GLU A 70 -3.82 -11.00 -19.18
C GLU A 70 -4.11 -9.99 -20.30
N ASP A 71 -4.38 -8.74 -19.95
CA ASP A 71 -4.59 -7.65 -20.90
C ASP A 71 -3.38 -7.47 -21.83
N VAL A 72 -2.15 -7.50 -21.29
CA VAL A 72 -0.92 -7.38 -22.09
C VAL A 72 -0.71 -8.60 -23.00
N LYS A 73 -0.99 -9.82 -22.52
CA LYS A 73 -0.84 -11.04 -23.31
C LYS A 73 -1.84 -11.14 -24.46
N ASN A 74 -3.01 -10.51 -24.32
CA ASN A 74 -4.07 -10.48 -25.33
C ASN A 74 -3.83 -9.43 -26.44
N ARG A 75 -2.68 -8.75 -26.44
CA ARG A 75 -2.31 -7.70 -27.41
C ARG A 75 -1.15 -8.17 -28.30
N GLU A 76 -1.40 -8.33 -29.59
CA GLU A 76 -0.39 -8.78 -30.57
C GLU A 76 0.71 -7.74 -30.83
N ASP A 77 0.41 -6.47 -30.57
CA ASP A 77 1.32 -5.33 -30.71
C ASP A 77 2.25 -5.14 -29.51
N ILE A 78 2.11 -5.95 -28.44
CA ILE A 78 3.04 -5.97 -27.31
C ILE A 78 3.92 -7.24 -27.36
N LYS A 79 5.19 -7.05 -27.69
CA LYS A 79 6.23 -8.10 -27.61
C LYS A 79 6.85 -8.12 -26.22
N ILE A 80 6.52 -9.13 -25.44
CA ILE A 80 7.09 -9.36 -24.10
C ILE A 80 8.47 -10.02 -24.25
N LEU A 81 9.49 -9.38 -23.69
CA LEU A 81 10.83 -9.91 -23.51
C LEU A 81 11.08 -10.13 -22.01
N ALA A 82 10.66 -11.28 -21.49
CA ALA A 82 11.01 -11.72 -20.14
C ALA A 82 12.46 -12.25 -20.08
N SER A 83 13.03 -12.38 -18.89
CA SER A 83 14.43 -12.78 -18.67
C SER A 83 15.40 -11.96 -19.54
N SER A 84 15.14 -10.66 -19.64
CA SER A 84 15.79 -9.74 -20.57
C SER A 84 16.21 -8.46 -19.85
N ARG A 85 17.48 -8.38 -19.47
CA ARG A 85 18.01 -7.22 -18.76
C ARG A 85 18.48 -6.15 -19.73
N VAL A 86 17.95 -4.94 -19.62
CA VAL A 86 18.50 -3.77 -20.30
C VAL A 86 19.84 -3.41 -19.64
N LEU A 87 20.93 -3.52 -20.39
CA LEU A 87 22.30 -3.22 -19.91
C LEU A 87 22.68 -1.76 -20.12
N GLY A 88 22.09 -1.10 -21.11
CA GLY A 88 22.33 0.31 -21.31
C GLY A 88 21.53 0.97 -22.41
N ILE A 89 21.46 2.31 -22.31
CA ILE A 89 20.83 3.23 -23.25
C ILE A 89 21.88 4.25 -23.68
N TYR A 90 22.27 4.22 -24.95
CA TYR A 90 23.36 5.03 -25.48
C TYR A 90 22.87 6.34 -26.11
N GLU A 91 23.80 7.26 -26.42
CA GLU A 91 23.50 8.61 -26.91
C GLU A 91 22.79 8.63 -28.27
N ASP A 92 23.00 7.60 -29.08
CA ASP A 92 22.32 7.34 -30.37
C ASP A 92 20.97 6.63 -30.19
N ASN A 93 20.43 6.60 -28.96
CA ASN A 93 19.21 5.92 -28.54
C ASN A 93 19.22 4.40 -28.71
N VAL A 94 20.36 3.78 -29.01
CA VAL A 94 20.46 2.31 -29.02
C VAL A 94 20.21 1.78 -27.61
N VAL A 95 19.37 0.76 -27.51
CA VAL A 95 19.12 0.01 -26.27
C VAL A 95 19.74 -1.37 -26.39
N THR A 96 20.68 -1.70 -25.50
CA THR A 96 21.28 -3.05 -25.45
C THR A 96 20.57 -3.88 -24.39
N ILE A 97 20.05 -5.03 -24.80
CA ILE A 97 19.32 -5.98 -23.95
C ILE A 97 20.06 -7.31 -23.94
N LEU A 98 20.36 -7.82 -22.75
CA LEU A 98 20.88 -9.17 -22.53
C LEU A 98 19.71 -10.12 -22.31
N ASN A 99 19.54 -11.08 -23.21
CA ASN A 99 18.52 -12.12 -23.10
C ASN A 99 19.14 -13.48 -23.48
N ASN A 100 19.01 -14.48 -22.61
CA ASN A 100 19.59 -15.82 -22.80
C ASN A 100 21.09 -15.77 -23.18
N ASN A 101 21.89 -14.99 -22.44
CA ASN A 101 23.32 -14.74 -22.69
C ASN A 101 23.66 -14.17 -24.08
N LYS A 102 22.67 -13.64 -24.81
CA LYS A 102 22.85 -12.97 -26.08
C LYS A 102 22.51 -11.49 -25.93
N MET A 103 23.42 -10.64 -26.39
CA MET A 103 23.17 -9.20 -26.48
C MET A 103 22.43 -8.90 -27.78
N LYS A 104 21.26 -8.27 -27.66
CA LYS A 104 20.50 -7.72 -28.78
C LYS A 104 20.47 -6.20 -28.67
N LYS A 105 20.49 -5.54 -29.82
CA LYS A 105 20.45 -4.08 -29.92
C LYS A 105 19.17 -3.64 -30.61
N TYR A 106 18.46 -2.73 -29.99
CA TYR A 106 17.23 -2.13 -30.50
C TYR A 106 17.42 -0.64 -30.74
N ILE A 107 16.71 -0.11 -31.74
CA ILE A 107 16.65 1.33 -32.04
C ILE A 107 15.17 1.74 -31.93
N PRO A 108 14.73 2.21 -30.75
CA PRO A 108 13.37 2.66 -30.52
C PRO A 108 13.14 4.10 -31.00
N GLN A 109 11.91 4.45 -31.38
CA GLN A 109 11.51 5.85 -31.56
C GLN A 109 11.30 6.56 -30.21
N ALA A 110 10.83 5.83 -29.19
CA ALA A 110 10.68 6.30 -27.81
C ALA A 110 11.01 5.21 -26.78
N ILE A 111 11.43 5.63 -25.59
CA ILE A 111 11.76 4.75 -24.46
C ILE A 111 10.97 5.20 -23.23
N ILE A 112 10.35 4.27 -22.51
CA ILE A 112 9.80 4.50 -21.17
C ILE A 112 10.60 3.65 -20.17
N LEU A 113 11.23 4.30 -19.20
CA LEU A 113 11.87 3.63 -18.06
C LEU A 113 10.88 3.53 -16.90
N ALA A 114 10.54 2.30 -16.53
CA ALA A 114 9.65 1.94 -15.42
C ALA A 114 10.34 0.93 -14.48
N THR A 115 11.61 1.19 -14.16
CA THR A 115 12.51 0.30 -13.41
C THR A 115 12.22 0.23 -11.92
N GLY A 116 11.35 1.11 -11.41
CA GLY A 116 10.95 1.13 -10.00
C GLY A 116 12.06 1.62 -9.07
N ALA A 117 12.11 1.02 -7.88
CA ALA A 117 13.01 1.41 -6.80
C ALA A 117 13.57 0.20 -6.04
N SER A 118 14.64 0.46 -5.29
CA SER A 118 15.29 -0.51 -4.38
C SER A 118 15.14 -0.09 -2.93
N GLU A 119 15.29 -1.05 -2.02
CA GLU A 119 15.16 -0.82 -0.59
C GLU A 119 16.34 -0.04 -0.03
N LYS A 120 16.08 0.86 0.93
CA LYS A 120 17.12 1.47 1.75
C LYS A 120 17.50 0.53 2.88
N PHE A 121 18.79 0.47 3.18
CA PHE A 121 19.33 -0.26 4.31
C PHE A 121 19.80 0.72 5.39
N LEU A 122 19.57 0.35 6.64
CA LEU A 122 20.02 1.10 7.80
C LEU A 122 21.37 0.53 8.27
N ALA A 123 22.32 1.40 8.57
CA ALA A 123 23.58 1.02 9.20
C ALA A 123 23.38 0.94 10.72
N PHE A 124 23.70 -0.21 11.31
CA PHE A 124 23.71 -0.45 12.76
C PHE A 124 24.64 -1.62 13.05
N GLU A 125 25.01 -1.81 14.32
CA GLU A 125 25.97 -2.86 14.68
C GLU A 125 25.41 -4.26 14.33
N ASN A 126 26.23 -5.07 13.65
CA ASN A 126 25.88 -6.42 13.17
C ASN A 126 24.70 -6.48 12.17
N ASN A 127 24.47 -5.42 11.39
CA ASN A 127 23.40 -5.39 10.39
C ASN A 127 23.60 -6.35 9.20
N ASP A 128 24.74 -7.04 9.13
CA ASP A 128 25.08 -8.04 8.13
C ASP A 128 24.76 -9.49 8.58
N LEU A 129 24.30 -9.67 9.83
CA LEU A 129 23.95 -11.00 10.33
C LEU A 129 22.83 -11.65 9.50
N PRO A 130 22.95 -12.95 9.18
CA PRO A 130 21.85 -13.72 8.60
C PRO A 130 20.58 -13.61 9.46
N GLY A 131 19.47 -13.22 8.85
CA GLY A 131 18.23 -12.88 9.56
C GLY A 131 17.90 -11.38 9.51
N VAL A 132 18.81 -10.52 9.06
CA VAL A 132 18.47 -9.14 8.67
C VAL A 132 17.99 -9.13 7.22
N PHE A 133 16.76 -8.67 6.99
CA PHE A 133 16.12 -8.64 5.68
C PHE A 133 15.55 -7.25 5.36
N GLY A 134 15.44 -6.92 4.08
CA GLY A 134 14.51 -5.89 3.62
C GLY A 134 13.07 -6.41 3.59
N ALA A 135 12.09 -5.53 3.79
CA ALA A 135 10.67 -5.85 3.69
C ALA A 135 10.27 -6.47 2.33
N GLY A 136 10.84 -5.97 1.24
CA GLY A 136 10.66 -6.50 -0.11
C GLY A 136 11.21 -7.91 -0.27
N ALA A 137 12.33 -8.23 0.39
CA ALA A 137 12.88 -9.58 0.46
C ALA A 137 11.98 -10.52 1.28
N VAL A 138 11.51 -10.08 2.46
CA VAL A 138 10.54 -10.81 3.29
C VAL A 138 9.28 -11.17 2.51
N GLN A 139 8.68 -10.19 1.82
CA GLN A 139 7.50 -10.45 1.00
C GLN A 139 7.80 -11.39 -0.17
N THR A 140 9.01 -11.35 -0.73
CA THR A 140 9.39 -12.27 -1.82
C THR A 140 9.46 -13.71 -1.31
N LEU A 141 10.16 -13.95 -0.20
CA LEU A 141 10.23 -15.27 0.42
C LEU A 141 8.83 -15.80 0.73
N MET A 142 8.05 -15.00 1.45
CA MET A 142 6.74 -15.42 1.98
C MET A 142 5.65 -15.52 0.90
N ASN A 143 5.45 -14.47 0.10
CA ASN A 143 4.29 -14.37 -0.78
C ASN A 143 4.53 -14.93 -2.18
N VAL A 144 5.78 -15.00 -2.64
CA VAL A 144 6.12 -15.54 -3.96
C VAL A 144 6.60 -16.98 -3.86
N TYR A 145 7.51 -17.26 -2.92
CA TYR A 145 8.12 -18.59 -2.80
C TYR A 145 7.49 -19.46 -1.70
N GLY A 146 6.58 -18.94 -0.89
CA GLY A 146 5.94 -19.71 0.20
C GLY A 146 6.90 -20.10 1.32
N VAL A 147 8.01 -19.39 1.47
CA VAL A 147 9.05 -19.64 2.48
C VAL A 147 8.89 -18.67 3.63
N LEU A 148 8.72 -19.19 4.85
CA LEU A 148 8.71 -18.35 6.04
C LEU A 148 10.12 -17.77 6.28
N PRO A 149 10.26 -16.44 6.42
CA PRO A 149 11.56 -15.83 6.67
C PRO A 149 12.10 -16.14 8.07
N ALA A 150 11.21 -16.29 9.06
CA ALA A 150 11.54 -16.49 10.47
C ALA A 150 10.28 -16.89 11.27
N LYS A 151 10.41 -17.17 12.58
CA LYS A 151 9.27 -17.43 13.48
C LYS A 151 8.80 -16.18 14.24
N LYS A 152 9.70 -15.24 14.55
CA LYS A 152 9.44 -14.03 15.33
C LYS A 152 10.30 -12.86 14.84
N ILE A 153 9.67 -11.86 14.24
CA ILE A 153 10.35 -10.74 13.57
C ILE A 153 10.22 -9.44 14.36
N LEU A 154 11.32 -8.68 14.45
CA LEU A 154 11.29 -7.25 14.76
C LEU A 154 11.15 -6.45 13.45
N MET A 155 10.12 -5.62 13.34
CA MET A 155 9.94 -4.71 12.21
C MET A 155 10.54 -3.33 12.53
N VAL A 156 11.44 -2.85 11.67
CA VAL A 156 12.06 -1.52 11.77
C VAL A 156 11.50 -0.61 10.67
N GLY A 157 10.70 0.37 11.07
CA GLY A 157 10.00 1.30 10.19
C GLY A 157 8.49 1.05 10.16
N SER A 158 7.71 2.11 10.37
CA SER A 158 6.24 2.08 10.45
C SER A 158 5.55 2.76 9.26
N GLY A 159 6.26 2.92 8.13
CA GLY A 159 5.64 3.30 6.85
C GLY A 159 4.60 2.27 6.38
N ASN A 160 3.86 2.59 5.31
CA ASN A 160 2.83 1.68 4.77
C ASN A 160 3.37 0.26 4.55
N ILE A 161 4.54 0.13 3.93
CA ILE A 161 5.20 -1.17 3.71
C ILE A 161 5.42 -1.92 5.04
N GLY A 162 6.06 -1.30 6.03
CA GLY A 162 6.36 -1.94 7.32
C GLY A 162 5.11 -2.43 8.05
N LEU A 163 4.05 -1.62 8.05
CA LEU A 163 2.77 -2.01 8.69
C LEU A 163 2.05 -3.13 7.91
N ILE A 164 2.03 -3.06 6.58
CA ILE A 164 1.40 -4.07 5.71
C ILE A 164 2.15 -5.40 5.82
N VAL A 165 3.48 -5.38 5.74
CA VAL A 165 4.32 -6.58 5.84
C VAL A 165 4.20 -7.21 7.22
N SER A 166 4.18 -6.41 8.29
CA SER A 166 3.91 -6.91 9.65
C SER A 166 2.57 -7.65 9.72
N TYR A 167 1.52 -7.12 9.07
CA TYR A 167 0.24 -7.80 9.05
C TYR A 167 0.29 -9.11 8.25
N GLN A 168 0.94 -9.11 7.08
CA GLN A 168 1.08 -10.31 6.25
C GLN A 168 1.90 -11.41 6.96
N LEU A 169 2.93 -11.03 7.72
CA LEU A 169 3.69 -11.97 8.56
C LEU A 169 2.77 -12.68 9.56
N LEU A 170 1.89 -11.94 10.25
CA LEU A 170 0.91 -12.53 11.16
C LEU A 170 -0.06 -13.47 10.43
N GLN A 171 -0.47 -13.14 9.19
CA GLN A 171 -1.32 -14.01 8.38
C GLN A 171 -0.62 -15.32 7.98
N ALA A 172 0.71 -15.27 7.79
CA ALA A 172 1.54 -16.43 7.50
C ALA A 172 1.91 -17.25 8.75
N GLY A 173 1.46 -16.83 9.95
CA GLY A 173 1.78 -17.49 11.22
C GLY A 173 3.12 -17.08 11.83
N VAL A 174 3.77 -16.04 11.30
CA VAL A 174 4.98 -15.45 11.89
C VAL A 174 4.58 -14.47 12.98
N SER A 175 5.24 -14.54 14.13
CA SER A 175 5.04 -13.56 15.21
C SER A 175 5.75 -12.26 14.89
N VAL A 176 5.14 -11.12 15.19
CA VAL A 176 5.81 -9.80 15.12
C VAL A 176 6.03 -9.34 16.55
N ALA A 177 7.31 -9.18 16.94
CA ALA A 177 7.68 -8.81 18.30
C ALA A 177 7.25 -7.37 18.61
N ALA A 178 7.59 -6.44 17.71
CA ALA A 178 7.17 -5.05 17.74
C ALA A 178 7.37 -4.44 16.34
N VAL A 179 6.73 -3.29 16.11
CA VAL A 179 7.10 -2.35 15.05
C VAL A 179 7.76 -1.15 15.72
N ILE A 180 9.01 -0.83 15.37
CA ILE A 180 9.68 0.38 15.87
C ILE A 180 9.73 1.44 14.79
N GLU A 181 9.64 2.70 15.20
CA GLU A 181 9.67 3.87 14.33
C GLU A 181 10.52 4.95 14.96
N ALA A 182 11.52 5.44 14.22
CA ALA A 182 12.43 6.45 14.70
C ALA A 182 11.75 7.82 14.80
N ALA A 183 10.77 8.12 13.93
CA ALA A 183 9.95 9.32 14.06
C ALA A 183 9.04 9.29 15.31
N PRO A 184 8.65 10.45 15.86
CA PRO A 184 7.72 10.53 17.01
C PRO A 184 6.26 10.18 16.66
N LYS A 185 6.02 9.72 15.43
CA LYS A 185 4.71 9.33 14.91
C LYS A 185 4.88 8.22 13.88
N ILE A 186 3.83 7.43 13.72
CA ILE A 186 3.69 6.39 12.71
C ILE A 186 3.75 7.01 11.31
N GLY A 187 4.54 6.40 10.42
CA GLY A 187 4.77 6.92 9.06
C GLY A 187 3.70 6.53 8.04
N GLY A 188 3.03 5.38 8.23
CA GLY A 188 1.98 4.86 7.35
C GLY A 188 0.58 5.29 7.75
N TYR A 189 -0.42 4.80 7.02
CA TYR A 189 -1.82 5.09 7.27
C TYR A 189 -2.29 4.52 8.62
N SER A 190 -3.01 5.33 9.38
CA SER A 190 -3.53 5.00 10.71
C SER A 190 -4.34 3.70 10.74
N VAL A 191 -5.08 3.38 9.66
CA VAL A 191 -5.85 2.14 9.57
C VAL A 191 -4.97 0.88 9.56
N HIS A 192 -3.76 0.95 8.98
CA HIS A 192 -2.80 -0.15 9.04
C HIS A 192 -2.24 -0.34 10.45
N ALA A 193 -1.94 0.76 11.14
CA ALA A 193 -1.51 0.71 12.54
C ALA A 193 -2.61 0.14 13.45
N SER A 194 -3.84 0.65 13.35
CA SER A 194 -5.01 0.15 14.08
C SER A 194 -5.28 -1.34 13.84
N LYS A 195 -4.94 -1.86 12.65
CA LYS A 195 -5.03 -3.29 12.34
C LYS A 195 -4.07 -4.12 13.18
N LEU A 196 -2.82 -3.66 13.33
CA LEU A 196 -1.80 -4.33 14.14
C LEU A 196 -2.07 -4.18 15.63
N LYS A 197 -2.50 -3.00 16.08
CA LYS A 197 -2.83 -2.74 17.48
C LYS A 197 -3.97 -3.61 17.99
N ARG A 198 -5.02 -3.78 17.20
CA ARG A 198 -6.11 -4.74 17.47
C ARG A 198 -5.66 -6.20 17.60
N LEU A 199 -4.48 -6.56 17.09
CA LEU A 199 -3.89 -7.90 17.24
C LEU A 199 -2.96 -8.02 18.46
N GLY A 200 -2.74 -6.92 19.17
CA GLY A 200 -1.87 -6.82 20.34
C GLY A 200 -0.41 -6.54 19.99
N ILE A 201 -0.11 -6.09 18.77
CA ILE A 201 1.28 -5.81 18.35
C ILE A 201 1.71 -4.43 18.83
N PRO A 202 2.82 -4.30 19.59
CA PRO A 202 3.36 -3.01 19.99
C PRO A 202 3.85 -2.21 18.79
N ILE A 203 3.60 -0.90 18.81
CA ILE A 203 4.19 0.07 17.88
C ILE A 203 4.89 1.13 18.73
N LEU A 204 6.22 1.21 18.62
CA LEU A 204 7.07 2.09 19.43
C LEU A 204 7.62 3.21 18.55
N THR A 205 7.04 4.41 18.69
CA THR A 205 7.54 5.64 18.03
C THR A 205 8.69 6.25 18.83
N SER A 206 9.53 7.07 18.22
CA SER A 206 10.78 7.57 18.82
C SER A 206 11.72 6.44 19.27
N HIS A 207 11.77 5.33 18.53
CA HIS A 207 12.65 4.20 18.81
C HIS A 207 13.43 3.78 17.55
N THR A 208 14.71 3.45 17.71
CA THR A 208 15.54 2.88 16.63
C THR A 208 16.19 1.59 17.05
N ILE A 209 16.69 0.83 16.07
CA ILE A 209 17.58 -0.29 16.29
C ILE A 209 19.01 0.21 16.47
N LYS A 210 19.68 -0.30 17.50
CA LYS A 210 21.09 -0.01 17.82
C LYS A 210 22.01 -1.13 17.35
N LYS A 211 21.59 -2.38 17.55
CA LYS A 211 22.40 -3.57 17.29
C LYS A 211 21.56 -4.81 17.02
N ALA A 212 21.98 -5.66 16.09
CA ALA A 212 21.53 -7.05 16.03
C ALA A 212 22.36 -7.94 16.97
N VAL A 213 21.68 -8.79 17.73
CA VAL A 213 22.29 -9.72 18.69
C VAL A 213 22.29 -11.11 18.11
N GLY A 214 23.46 -11.76 18.14
CA GLY A 214 23.65 -13.12 17.66
C GLY A 214 25.08 -13.37 17.22
N ASN A 215 25.46 -14.64 17.04
CA ASN A 215 26.79 -15.03 16.59
C ASN A 215 26.80 -15.45 15.11
N LYS A 216 25.92 -16.41 14.74
CA LYS A 216 25.82 -16.94 13.36
C LYS A 216 24.62 -16.40 12.59
N LYS A 217 23.62 -15.91 13.31
CA LYS A 217 22.34 -15.40 12.81
C LYS A 217 21.71 -14.55 13.90
N VAL A 218 20.66 -13.81 13.56
CA VAL A 218 19.87 -13.03 14.52
C VAL A 218 19.22 -13.94 15.58
N GLU A 219 19.42 -13.58 16.84
CA GLU A 219 18.79 -14.16 18.04
C GLU A 219 18.08 -13.09 18.89
N GLY A 220 18.30 -11.81 18.56
CA GLY A 220 17.56 -10.68 19.08
C GLY A 220 18.06 -9.35 18.52
N ALA A 221 17.55 -8.26 19.06
CA ALA A 221 18.00 -6.91 18.73
C ALA A 221 18.01 -6.04 19.99
N ILE A 222 18.93 -5.08 20.04
CA ILE A 222 18.90 -3.97 20.99
C ILE A 222 18.25 -2.78 20.29
N ILE A 223 17.19 -2.25 20.88
CA ILE A 223 16.54 -1.00 20.48
C ILE A 223 16.81 0.07 21.55
N CYS A 224 16.61 1.34 21.21
CA CYS A 224 16.69 2.44 22.17
C CYS A 224 15.75 3.58 21.78
N GLU A 225 15.43 4.45 22.74
CA GLU A 225 14.67 5.67 22.50
C GLU A 225 15.51 6.73 21.79
N LEU A 226 14.83 7.62 21.07
CA LEU A 226 15.39 8.78 20.39
C LEU A 226 14.82 10.08 20.97
N ASP A 227 15.69 11.07 21.15
CA ASP A 227 15.29 12.43 21.47
C ASP A 227 14.72 13.18 20.25
N ASN A 228 14.31 14.43 20.44
CA ASN A 228 13.78 15.27 19.36
C ASN A 228 14.81 15.63 18.27
N ASN A 229 16.10 15.41 18.53
CA ASN A 229 17.22 15.60 17.60
C ASN A 229 17.68 14.28 16.96
N TRP A 230 16.90 13.21 17.10
CA TRP A 230 17.21 11.87 16.59
C TRP A 230 18.51 11.29 17.16
N GLN A 231 18.88 11.70 18.38
CA GLN A 231 20.00 11.14 19.12
C GLN A 231 19.51 10.03 20.06
N GLU A 232 20.30 8.97 20.18
CA GLU A 232 20.03 7.88 21.13
C GLU A 232 19.99 8.42 22.57
N ILE A 233 18.94 8.09 23.32
CA ILE A 233 18.86 8.39 24.75
C ILE A 233 19.58 7.27 25.51
N LYS A 234 20.61 7.63 26.28
CA LYS A 234 21.36 6.67 27.10
C LYS A 234 20.47 6.01 28.14
N ASP A 235 20.77 4.75 28.46
CA ASP A 235 20.09 3.96 29.49
C ASP A 235 18.61 3.67 29.16
N THR A 236 18.25 3.73 27.86
CA THR A 236 16.92 3.34 27.33
C THR A 236 17.00 2.08 26.47
N GLU A 237 18.15 1.41 26.45
CA GLU A 237 18.35 0.20 25.68
C GLU A 237 17.45 -0.94 26.16
N GLU A 238 16.69 -1.53 25.23
CA GLU A 238 15.84 -2.69 25.47
C GLU A 238 16.24 -3.84 24.54
N PHE A 239 16.33 -5.05 25.09
CA PHE A 239 16.52 -6.27 24.31
C PHE A 239 15.18 -6.84 23.85
N ILE A 240 15.03 -7.02 22.54
CA ILE A 240 13.89 -7.71 21.93
C ILE A 240 14.37 -9.04 21.34
N GLU A 241 13.88 -10.14 21.91
CA GLU A 241 14.07 -11.49 21.37
C GLU A 241 13.32 -11.63 20.02
N CYS A 242 14.06 -11.94 18.96
CA CYS A 242 13.56 -12.19 17.61
C CYS A 242 14.56 -13.05 16.83
N ASP A 243 14.12 -13.81 15.83
CA ASP A 243 14.98 -14.63 14.98
C ASP A 243 15.24 -14.01 13.59
N ALA A 244 14.64 -12.85 13.33
CA ALA A 244 14.96 -11.98 12.21
C ALA A 244 14.57 -10.52 12.47
N ILE A 245 15.23 -9.61 11.75
CA ILE A 245 14.96 -8.18 11.72
C ILE A 245 14.54 -7.83 10.30
N CYS A 246 13.40 -7.15 10.15
CA CYS A 246 12.88 -6.71 8.87
C CYS A 246 12.98 -5.17 8.76
N LEU A 247 13.74 -4.68 7.79
CA LEU A 247 13.95 -3.26 7.55
C LEU A 247 12.95 -2.73 6.51
N SER A 248 12.21 -1.69 6.89
CA SER A 248 11.28 -0.94 6.05
C SER A 248 11.52 0.56 6.19
N VAL A 249 12.75 1.00 5.92
CA VAL A 249 13.24 2.38 6.19
C VAL A 249 13.27 3.27 4.93
N GLY A 250 12.45 2.94 3.93
CA GLY A 250 12.28 3.72 2.70
C GLY A 250 12.90 3.07 1.46
N LEU A 251 12.72 3.74 0.33
CA LEU A 251 13.14 3.27 -1.00
C LEU A 251 14.00 4.32 -1.71
N THR A 252 14.82 3.87 -2.67
CA THR A 252 15.65 4.68 -3.56
C THR A 252 15.30 4.37 -5.02
N PRO A 253 14.92 5.37 -5.84
CA PRO A 253 14.66 5.21 -7.28
C PRO A 253 15.83 4.57 -8.05
N LEU A 254 15.55 3.63 -8.95
CA LEU A 254 16.56 2.94 -9.78
C LEU A 254 16.89 3.71 -11.06
N ILE A 255 17.76 4.72 -10.92
CA ILE A 255 18.07 5.72 -11.96
C ILE A 255 19.37 5.46 -12.74
N ASP A 256 19.97 4.29 -12.61
CA ASP A 256 21.29 3.99 -13.19
C ASP A 256 21.33 4.14 -14.72
N LEU A 257 20.29 3.62 -15.40
CA LEU A 257 20.14 3.77 -16.86
C LEU A 257 19.92 5.23 -17.29
N LEU A 258 19.22 6.02 -16.47
CA LEU A 258 19.00 7.45 -16.71
C LEU A 258 20.31 8.23 -16.63
N LYS A 259 21.12 7.95 -15.58
CA LYS A 259 22.44 8.55 -15.39
C LYS A 259 23.40 8.17 -16.52
N GLN A 260 23.39 6.91 -16.94
CA GLN A 260 24.18 6.45 -18.09
C GLN A 260 23.82 7.23 -19.37
N ARG A 261 22.54 7.50 -19.60
CA ARG A 261 22.04 8.29 -20.74
C ARG A 261 22.23 9.81 -20.55
N LYS A 262 22.82 10.25 -19.43
CA LYS A 262 23.03 11.66 -19.05
C LYS A 262 21.74 12.47 -18.90
N VAL A 263 20.65 11.82 -18.50
CA VAL A 263 19.44 12.54 -18.05
C VAL A 263 19.80 13.40 -16.85
N LYS A 264 19.31 14.64 -16.80
CA LYS A 264 19.50 15.51 -15.66
C LYS A 264 18.78 14.92 -14.45
N THR A 265 19.50 14.73 -13.35
CA THR A 265 18.95 14.21 -12.09
C THR A 265 19.17 15.19 -10.94
N VAL A 266 18.26 15.21 -9.98
CA VAL A 266 18.33 16.08 -8.80
C VAL A 266 18.00 15.28 -7.53
N TYR A 267 18.60 15.65 -6.41
CA TYR A 267 18.28 15.04 -5.11
C TYR A 267 17.07 15.72 -4.48
N VAL A 268 16.01 14.96 -4.24
CA VAL A 268 14.77 15.39 -3.59
C VAL A 268 14.39 14.35 -2.54
N SER A 269 14.66 14.66 -1.27
CA SER A 269 14.39 13.75 -0.13
C SER A 269 12.95 13.27 -0.06
N GLU A 270 12.00 14.14 -0.38
CA GLU A 270 10.57 13.87 -0.35
C GLU A 270 10.14 12.79 -1.34
N LEU A 271 10.88 12.65 -2.45
CA LEU A 271 10.64 11.69 -3.53
C LEU A 271 11.58 10.47 -3.46
N GLY A 272 12.26 10.29 -2.33
CA GLY A 272 13.08 9.10 -2.06
C GLY A 272 14.57 9.25 -2.37
N GLY A 273 15.03 10.38 -2.90
CA GLY A 273 16.45 10.66 -3.14
C GLY A 273 16.70 11.25 -4.51
N TYR A 274 17.65 10.71 -5.27
CA TYR A 274 17.89 11.16 -6.63
C TYR A 274 16.77 10.71 -7.57
N ILE A 275 16.21 11.65 -8.31
CA ILE A 275 15.18 11.42 -9.34
C ILE A 275 15.58 12.10 -10.66
N PRO A 276 15.07 11.65 -11.82
CA PRO A 276 15.19 12.39 -13.07
C PRO A 276 14.37 13.69 -13.04
N LEU A 277 14.91 14.75 -13.63
CA LEU A 277 14.09 15.90 -14.02
C LEU A 277 13.17 15.46 -15.16
N ARG A 278 11.88 15.75 -15.00
CA ARG A 278 10.83 15.42 -15.95
C ARG A 278 9.74 16.50 -15.98
N ASP A 279 8.96 16.51 -17.06
CA ASP A 279 7.75 17.33 -17.16
C ASP A 279 6.50 16.60 -16.61
N GLU A 280 5.34 17.25 -16.74
CA GLU A 280 4.04 16.70 -16.37
C GLU A 280 3.53 15.58 -17.29
N ASN A 281 4.14 15.43 -18.47
CA ASN A 281 3.87 14.34 -19.40
C ASN A 281 4.85 13.18 -19.22
N MET A 282 5.62 13.21 -18.12
CA MET A 282 6.61 12.21 -17.73
C MET A 282 7.84 12.14 -18.64
N GLU A 283 8.05 13.14 -19.51
CA GLU A 283 9.21 13.21 -20.38
C GLU A 283 10.42 13.76 -19.62
N THR A 284 11.57 13.13 -19.76
CA THR A 284 12.80 13.57 -19.11
C THR A 284 13.44 14.76 -19.84
N SER A 285 14.62 15.20 -19.38
CA SER A 285 15.43 16.20 -20.09
C SER A 285 15.93 15.74 -21.47
N ILE A 286 15.68 14.49 -21.88
CA ILE A 286 16.07 13.93 -23.17
C ILE A 286 14.81 13.58 -23.95
N MET A 287 14.70 14.14 -25.16
CA MET A 287 13.56 13.96 -26.03
C MET A 287 13.30 12.48 -26.30
N ASN A 288 12.03 12.06 -26.21
CA ASN A 288 11.54 10.69 -26.39
C ASN A 288 12.05 9.67 -25.36
N LEU A 289 12.60 10.12 -24.23
CA LEU A 289 12.90 9.29 -23.08
C LEU A 289 12.02 9.72 -21.91
N PHE A 290 11.12 8.84 -21.50
CA PHE A 290 10.11 9.03 -20.46
C PHE A 290 10.39 8.13 -19.26
N VAL A 291 9.77 8.45 -18.12
CA VAL A 291 9.91 7.70 -16.86
C VAL A 291 8.54 7.46 -16.23
N ALA A 292 8.33 6.35 -15.53
CA ALA A 292 7.04 6.10 -14.85
C ALA A 292 7.17 5.27 -13.58
N GLY A 293 6.39 5.61 -12.55
CA GLY A 293 6.36 4.92 -11.27
C GLY A 293 7.51 5.32 -10.36
N ASP A 294 7.94 4.42 -9.47
CA ASP A 294 8.89 4.79 -8.41
C ASP A 294 10.25 5.30 -8.89
N VAL A 295 10.60 5.10 -10.17
CA VAL A 295 11.81 5.70 -10.77
C VAL A 295 11.67 7.23 -10.97
N SER A 296 10.45 7.75 -11.15
CA SER A 296 10.15 9.20 -11.21
C SER A 296 10.03 9.85 -9.84
N GLY A 297 9.99 9.06 -8.77
CA GLY A 297 9.77 9.48 -7.39
C GLY A 297 8.95 8.45 -6.62
N ILE A 298 9.32 8.15 -5.38
CA ILE A 298 8.68 7.08 -4.58
C ILE A 298 7.26 7.49 -4.18
N GLU A 299 6.27 6.71 -4.61
CA GLU A 299 4.85 6.91 -4.32
C GLU A 299 4.12 5.56 -4.09
N GLU A 300 2.79 5.56 -4.22
CA GLU A 300 1.95 4.37 -4.12
C GLU A 300 1.71 3.73 -5.50
N ALA A 301 1.36 2.45 -5.52
CA ALA A 301 1.17 1.69 -6.76
C ALA A 301 0.12 2.31 -7.71
N THR A 302 -0.93 2.94 -7.18
CA THR A 302 -1.96 3.65 -7.95
C THR A 302 -1.37 4.81 -8.74
N ALA A 303 -0.53 5.64 -8.09
CA ALA A 303 0.18 6.73 -8.76
C ALA A 303 1.10 6.17 -9.86
N ALA A 304 1.81 5.08 -9.57
CA ALA A 304 2.71 4.45 -10.54
C ALA A 304 1.97 3.95 -11.80
N MET A 305 0.78 3.37 -11.66
CA MET A 305 -0.05 2.96 -12.81
C MET A 305 -0.50 4.15 -13.64
N ILE A 306 -0.95 5.24 -13.01
CA ILE A 306 -1.38 6.46 -13.70
C ILE A 306 -0.21 7.16 -14.40
N GLU A 307 0.96 7.23 -13.77
CA GLU A 307 2.18 7.75 -14.40
C GLU A 307 2.59 6.89 -15.62
N GLY A 308 2.38 5.58 -15.53
CA GLY A 308 2.53 4.66 -16.66
C GLY A 308 1.57 5.00 -17.80
N GLN A 309 0.27 5.17 -17.49
CA GLN A 309 -0.74 5.56 -18.47
C GLN A 309 -0.39 6.88 -19.16
N ILE A 310 -0.01 7.93 -18.39
CA ILE A 310 0.39 9.23 -18.94
C ILE A 310 1.57 9.06 -19.90
N SER A 311 2.62 8.32 -19.50
CA SER A 311 3.80 8.09 -20.34
C SER A 311 3.45 7.37 -21.64
N GLY A 312 2.65 6.30 -21.55
CA GLY A 312 2.22 5.52 -22.71
C GLY A 312 1.36 6.34 -23.69
N LEU A 313 0.39 7.09 -23.17
CA LEU A 313 -0.46 7.98 -23.97
C LEU A 313 0.35 9.12 -24.62
N THR A 314 1.30 9.72 -23.91
CA THR A 314 2.15 10.78 -24.47
C THR A 314 3.02 10.26 -25.62
N VAL A 315 3.59 9.05 -25.49
CA VAL A 315 4.29 8.38 -26.59
C VAL A 315 3.33 8.14 -27.76
N ALA A 316 2.14 7.60 -27.49
CA ALA A 316 1.14 7.35 -28.53
C ALA A 316 0.74 8.63 -29.28
N LYS A 317 0.49 9.74 -28.58
CA LYS A 317 0.18 11.04 -29.20
C LYS A 317 1.32 11.54 -30.11
N ARG A 318 2.56 11.21 -29.77
CA ARG A 318 3.74 11.66 -30.51
C ARG A 318 3.98 10.84 -31.77
N ILE A 319 3.87 9.51 -31.66
CA ILE A 319 4.11 8.58 -32.77
C ILE A 319 2.87 8.48 -33.67
N ASN A 320 1.68 8.30 -33.09
CA ASN A 320 0.43 8.23 -33.83
C ASN A 320 -0.03 9.65 -34.21
N LYS A 321 -0.10 9.92 -35.52
CA LYS A 321 -0.54 11.22 -36.04
C LYS A 321 -2.07 11.37 -36.06
N ASN A 322 -2.80 10.28 -35.91
CA ASN A 322 -4.26 10.23 -35.87
C ASN A 322 -4.72 10.25 -34.40
N GLN A 323 -5.97 10.68 -34.13
CA GLN A 323 -6.58 10.64 -32.78
C GLN A 323 -5.89 11.51 -31.70
N LYS A 324 -5.05 12.49 -32.08
CA LYS A 324 -4.30 13.33 -31.12
C LYS A 324 -5.17 14.03 -30.08
N GLU A 325 -6.36 14.48 -30.47
CA GLU A 325 -7.30 15.18 -29.57
C GLU A 325 -7.86 14.23 -28.50
N GLU A 326 -8.23 13.01 -28.89
CA GLU A 326 -8.72 12.00 -27.96
C GLU A 326 -7.62 11.56 -26.98
N ILE A 327 -6.42 11.28 -27.50
CA ILE A 327 -5.27 10.92 -26.67
C ILE A 327 -4.95 12.06 -25.68
N GLN A 328 -4.99 13.31 -26.14
CA GLN A 328 -4.80 14.46 -25.27
C GLN A 328 -5.85 14.54 -24.16
N ARG A 329 -7.14 14.28 -24.47
CA ARG A 329 -8.19 14.24 -23.46
C ARG A 329 -7.90 13.17 -22.39
N LYS A 330 -7.49 11.96 -22.78
CA LYS A 330 -7.12 10.90 -21.83
C LYS A 330 -5.90 11.25 -20.97
N ILE A 331 -4.89 11.92 -21.54
CA ILE A 331 -3.73 12.42 -20.78
C ILE A 331 -4.19 13.39 -19.69
N GLU A 332 -5.05 14.35 -20.03
CA GLU A 332 -5.55 15.34 -19.07
C GLU A 332 -6.46 14.72 -18.00
N GLU A 333 -7.22 13.68 -18.33
CA GLU A 333 -7.99 12.90 -17.34
C GLU A 333 -7.08 12.18 -16.35
N ALA A 334 -6.06 11.48 -16.84
CA ALA A 334 -5.08 10.79 -15.99
C ALA A 334 -4.29 11.78 -15.11
N LYS A 335 -3.89 12.94 -15.65
CA LYS A 335 -3.26 14.00 -14.85
C LYS A 335 -4.17 14.48 -13.74
N LYS A 336 -5.45 14.79 -14.03
CA LYS A 336 -6.42 15.24 -13.01
C LYS A 336 -6.62 14.21 -11.90
N GLU A 337 -6.67 12.94 -12.25
CA GLU A 337 -6.77 11.84 -11.28
C GLU A 337 -5.54 11.76 -10.38
N LEU A 338 -4.34 11.89 -10.96
CA LEU A 338 -3.09 11.94 -10.20
C LEU A 338 -3.03 13.14 -9.25
N VAL A 339 -3.52 14.31 -9.67
CA VAL A 339 -3.65 15.50 -8.80
C VAL A 339 -4.62 15.23 -7.66
N LEU A 340 -5.78 14.61 -7.94
CA LEU A 340 -6.78 14.31 -6.94
C LEU A 340 -6.23 13.35 -5.88
N LEU A 341 -5.54 12.27 -6.28
CA LEU A 341 -4.88 11.34 -5.34
C LEU A 341 -3.84 12.03 -4.46
N ARG A 342 -3.11 12.99 -5.04
CA ARG A 342 -2.10 13.77 -4.33
C ARG A 342 -2.68 14.92 -3.54
N SER A 343 -3.98 15.23 -3.57
CA SER A 343 -4.52 16.48 -3.01
C SER A 343 -4.66 16.49 -1.48
N GLY A 344 -4.80 15.32 -0.85
CA GLY A 344 -4.99 15.21 0.60
C GLY A 344 -3.72 15.43 1.44
N PRO A 345 -3.82 15.36 2.78
CA PRO A 345 -2.70 15.57 3.70
C PRO A 345 -1.54 14.59 3.47
N VAL A 346 -1.84 13.31 3.23
CA VAL A 346 -0.82 12.29 2.96
C VAL A 346 -0.02 12.54 1.68
N GLY A 347 -0.56 13.30 0.72
CA GLY A 347 0.12 13.69 -0.51
C GLY A 347 1.06 14.89 -0.37
N GLU A 348 1.07 15.59 0.79
CA GLU A 348 1.82 16.83 0.98
C GLU A 348 3.32 16.67 0.74
N LYS A 349 3.88 15.57 1.23
CA LYS A 349 5.30 15.24 1.03
C LYS A 349 5.63 15.18 -0.47
N ILE A 350 4.81 14.47 -1.25
CA ILE A 350 4.99 14.33 -2.69
C ILE A 350 4.87 15.67 -3.39
N ARG A 351 3.84 16.47 -3.08
CA ARG A 351 3.67 17.80 -3.67
C ARG A 351 4.85 18.73 -3.41
N LYS A 352 5.38 18.73 -2.18
CA LYS A 352 6.62 19.47 -1.82
C LYS A 352 7.84 18.96 -2.59
N GLY A 353 7.91 17.67 -2.87
CA GLY A 353 8.96 17.09 -3.70
C GLY A 353 8.87 17.52 -5.16
N LEU A 354 7.67 17.44 -5.74
CA LEU A 354 7.40 17.81 -7.13
C LEU A 354 7.61 19.32 -7.38
N SER A 355 7.26 20.18 -6.42
CA SER A 355 7.49 21.62 -6.54
C SER A 355 8.97 21.99 -6.64
N LYS A 356 9.87 21.23 -5.99
CA LYS A 356 11.33 21.42 -6.07
C LYS A 356 11.90 21.13 -7.46
N ILE A 357 11.16 20.43 -8.32
CA ILE A 357 11.54 20.18 -9.72
C ILE A 357 10.70 20.97 -10.71
N GLY A 358 9.94 21.96 -10.24
CA GLY A 358 9.10 22.82 -11.08
C GLY A 358 7.75 22.21 -11.46
N LEU A 359 7.36 21.08 -10.88
CA LEU A 359 6.07 20.44 -11.10
C LEU A 359 5.10 20.86 -10.00
N ASN A 360 4.45 22.00 -10.18
CA ASN A 360 3.31 22.41 -9.38
C ASN A 360 2.05 21.99 -10.11
N HIS A 361 1.55 20.78 -9.86
CA HIS A 361 0.28 20.36 -10.45
C HIS A 361 -0.87 21.20 -9.87
N GLY A 362 -1.17 22.35 -10.48
CA GLY A 362 -2.28 23.23 -10.13
C GLY A 362 -2.01 24.14 -8.92
N GLU A 363 -2.17 25.45 -9.13
CA GLU A 363 -2.18 26.49 -8.09
C GLU A 363 -3.40 26.41 -7.14
N ASN A 364 -4.18 25.32 -7.16
CA ASN A 364 -5.48 25.21 -6.49
C ASN A 364 -5.60 23.89 -5.71
N TYR A 365 -4.62 23.55 -4.87
CA TYR A 365 -4.87 22.56 -3.82
C TYR A 365 -5.78 23.22 -2.79
N ASP A 366 -6.98 22.66 -2.60
CA ASP A 366 -7.90 23.15 -1.59
C ASP A 366 -7.25 23.01 -0.20
N GLU A 367 -6.78 24.14 0.34
CA GLU A 367 -6.13 24.19 1.65
C GLU A 367 -7.05 23.69 2.77
N SER A 368 -8.38 23.72 2.57
CA SER A 368 -9.35 23.18 3.54
C SER A 368 -9.26 21.66 3.68
N ILE A 369 -8.72 20.96 2.68
CA ILE A 369 -8.56 19.50 2.66
C ILE A 369 -7.22 19.07 3.27
N LEU A 370 -6.25 19.99 3.38
CA LEU A 370 -4.89 19.73 3.87
C LEU A 370 -4.80 19.44 5.36
N LYS A 371 -5.82 19.83 6.13
CA LYS A 371 -5.89 19.56 7.56
C LYS A 371 -6.81 18.37 7.82
N GLU A 372 -6.42 17.57 8.80
CA GLU A 372 -7.29 16.56 9.37
C GLU A 372 -8.54 17.24 9.98
N GLU A 373 -9.66 16.53 9.95
CA GLU A 373 -10.94 17.03 10.50
C GLU A 373 -10.90 17.17 12.04
N PHE A 374 -10.01 16.44 12.70
CA PHE A 374 -9.84 16.40 14.15
C PHE A 374 -8.40 16.02 14.51
N ASP A 375 -8.00 16.22 15.76
CA ASP A 375 -6.67 15.84 16.23
C ASP A 375 -6.52 14.31 16.23
N ILE A 376 -5.56 13.81 15.45
CA ILE A 376 -5.19 12.39 15.37
C ILE A 376 -3.78 12.13 15.93
N SER A 377 -3.17 13.08 16.64
CA SER A 377 -1.82 12.95 17.19
C SER A 377 -1.66 11.69 18.05
N TYR A 378 -2.63 11.41 18.93
CA TYR A 378 -2.65 10.21 19.75
C TYR A 378 -2.75 8.93 18.91
N LEU A 379 -3.63 8.92 17.89
CA LEU A 379 -3.77 7.80 16.96
C LEU A 379 -2.49 7.57 16.17
N MET A 380 -1.87 8.63 15.68
CA MET A 380 -0.63 8.55 14.91
C MET A 380 0.58 8.21 15.80
N LYS A 381 0.49 8.34 17.12
CA LYS A 381 1.52 7.88 18.05
C LYS A 381 1.33 6.42 18.46
N THR A 382 0.09 6.02 18.73
CA THR A 382 -0.20 4.74 19.40
C THR A 382 -0.80 3.67 18.48
N GLY A 383 -1.32 4.08 17.32
CA GLY A 383 -2.18 3.26 16.47
C GLY A 383 -3.57 3.00 17.07
N VAL A 384 -3.97 3.68 18.15
CA VAL A 384 -5.27 3.55 18.80
C VAL A 384 -5.99 4.90 18.77
N PRO A 385 -7.25 4.98 18.28
CA PRO A 385 -7.99 6.24 18.24
C PRO A 385 -8.30 6.76 19.65
N SER A 386 -8.29 8.08 19.82
CA SER A 386 -8.71 8.70 21.08
C SER A 386 -10.23 8.53 21.29
N LYS A 387 -10.70 8.76 22.51
CA LYS A 387 -12.14 8.77 22.81
C LYS A 387 -12.89 9.80 21.95
N GLU A 388 -12.30 10.98 21.75
CA GLU A 388 -12.87 12.03 20.90
C GLU A 388 -12.95 11.58 19.43
N ASN A 389 -11.89 10.93 18.90
CA ASN A 389 -11.93 10.37 17.56
C ASN A 389 -13.10 9.38 17.42
N LEU A 390 -13.30 8.48 18.39
CA LEU A 390 -14.40 7.52 18.38
C LEU A 390 -15.77 8.17 18.45
N GLU A 391 -15.95 9.15 19.35
CA GLU A 391 -17.21 9.88 19.49
C GLU A 391 -17.62 10.58 18.19
N SER A 392 -16.65 11.08 17.40
CA SER A 392 -16.91 11.68 16.08
C SER A 392 -17.52 10.71 15.06
N LYS A 393 -17.36 9.40 15.24
CA LYS A 393 -17.86 8.35 14.33
C LYS A 393 -19.14 7.68 14.80
N PHE A 394 -19.59 7.98 16.01
CA PHE A 394 -20.83 7.42 16.53
C PHE A 394 -22.03 8.31 16.18
N PRO A 395 -23.23 7.72 16.09
CA PRO A 395 -24.46 8.49 16.01
C PRO A 395 -24.53 9.54 17.13
N LYS A 396 -24.86 10.78 16.76
CA LYS A 396 -25.14 11.87 17.71
C LYS A 396 -26.37 11.54 18.55
N ASP A 397 -27.46 11.12 17.90
CA ASP A 397 -28.62 10.54 18.58
C ASP A 397 -28.36 9.05 18.86
N LYS A 398 -28.24 8.69 20.15
CA LYS A 398 -27.98 7.31 20.58
C LYS A 398 -29.16 6.36 20.34
N LYS A 399 -30.38 6.87 20.11
CA LYS A 399 -31.54 6.05 19.73
C LYS A 399 -31.35 5.34 18.38
N ILE A 400 -30.47 5.87 17.53
CA ILE A 400 -30.10 5.24 16.25
C ILE A 400 -29.56 3.81 16.47
N PHE A 401 -28.93 3.52 17.62
CA PHE A 401 -28.48 2.16 17.91
C PHE A 401 -29.61 1.17 18.16
N ASP A 402 -30.83 1.65 18.46
CA ASP A 402 -31.96 0.81 18.79
C ASP A 402 -32.76 0.36 17.56
N LYS A 403 -32.48 0.91 16.37
CA LYS A 403 -33.19 0.56 15.12
C LYS A 403 -32.76 -0.77 14.49
N GLY A 404 -31.65 -1.34 14.96
CA GLY A 404 -31.07 -2.55 14.41
C GLY A 404 -29.60 -2.39 14.02
N PRO A 405 -29.10 -3.19 13.06
CA PRO A 405 -27.70 -3.20 12.69
C PRO A 405 -27.32 -1.97 11.86
N ILE A 406 -26.26 -1.27 12.29
CA ILE A 406 -25.69 -0.13 11.56
C ILE A 406 -24.19 -0.31 11.34
N ALA A 407 -23.67 0.24 10.24
CA ALA A 407 -22.23 0.27 9.99
C ALA A 407 -21.57 1.45 10.72
N ILE A 408 -20.41 1.22 11.32
CA ILE A 408 -19.52 2.24 11.89
C ILE A 408 -18.21 2.22 11.10
N SER A 409 -17.79 3.38 10.61
CA SER A 409 -16.49 3.60 10.01
C SER A 409 -15.52 4.13 11.06
N GLU A 410 -14.42 3.40 11.30
CA GLU A 410 -13.30 3.84 12.14
C GLU A 410 -12.11 4.28 11.27
N CYS A 411 -12.40 4.99 10.18
CA CYS A 411 -11.40 5.74 9.43
C CYS A 411 -11.29 7.14 10.06
N PHE A 412 -10.07 7.58 10.39
CA PHE A 412 -9.82 8.81 11.16
C PHE A 412 -8.88 9.79 10.46
N GLN A 413 -8.24 9.36 9.39
CA GLN A 413 -7.22 10.11 8.69
C GLN A 413 -7.66 10.32 7.25
N LYS A 414 -7.38 11.50 6.68
CA LYS A 414 -7.59 11.80 5.28
C LYS A 414 -6.51 11.18 4.39
N PHE A 415 -6.89 10.17 3.62
CA PHE A 415 -6.07 9.55 2.58
C PHE A 415 -6.98 9.03 1.45
N PRO A 416 -6.49 8.92 0.20
CA PRO A 416 -7.34 8.59 -0.94
C PRO A 416 -7.84 7.12 -0.87
N CYS A 417 -9.13 6.91 -0.58
CA CYS A 417 -9.74 5.57 -0.51
C CYS A 417 -11.29 5.59 -0.59
N ASP A 418 -11.88 5.08 -1.68
CA ASP A 418 -13.34 5.00 -1.88
C ASP A 418 -14.03 3.60 -1.84
N PRO A 419 -13.37 2.43 -1.63
CA PRO A 419 -14.05 1.13 -1.73
C PRO A 419 -15.30 0.92 -0.86
N CYS A 420 -15.34 1.51 0.34
CA CYS A 420 -16.53 1.40 1.21
C CYS A 420 -17.71 2.25 0.70
N VAL A 421 -17.43 3.37 0.04
CA VAL A 421 -18.41 4.25 -0.59
C VAL A 421 -19.00 3.55 -1.82
N LYS A 422 -18.12 3.11 -2.74
CA LYS A 422 -18.52 2.49 -4.00
C LYS A 422 -19.26 1.17 -3.84
N SER A 423 -18.91 0.39 -2.81
CA SER A 423 -19.55 -0.91 -2.56
C SER A 423 -20.90 -0.83 -1.82
N CYS A 424 -21.35 0.34 -1.38
CA CYS A 424 -22.59 0.46 -0.62
C CYS A 424 -23.82 0.48 -1.55
N PRO A 425 -24.67 -0.56 -1.58
CA PRO A 425 -25.82 -0.60 -2.48
C PRO A 425 -26.98 0.32 -2.06
N PHE A 426 -26.86 0.94 -0.88
CA PHE A 426 -27.88 1.83 -0.30
C PHE A 426 -27.47 3.31 -0.32
N ASN A 427 -26.29 3.63 -0.87
CA ASN A 427 -25.71 4.99 -0.84
C ASN A 427 -25.69 5.58 0.59
N ALA A 428 -25.45 4.72 1.57
CA ALA A 428 -25.40 5.07 2.99
C ALA A 428 -23.99 5.49 3.43
N ILE A 429 -22.98 5.42 2.56
CA ILE A 429 -21.60 5.81 2.85
C ILE A 429 -21.19 6.81 1.78
N SER A 430 -20.57 7.93 2.16
CA SER A 430 -20.15 8.98 1.25
C SER A 430 -18.88 9.67 1.74
N GLU A 431 -18.12 10.22 0.79
CA GLU A 431 -16.90 11.01 0.98
C GLU A 431 -17.07 12.45 0.43
N ASN A 432 -18.32 12.86 0.19
CA ASN A 432 -18.66 14.19 -0.32
C ASN A 432 -17.94 14.58 -1.63
N GLY A 433 -17.65 13.59 -2.48
CA GLY A 433 -17.09 13.81 -3.81
C GLY A 433 -15.57 14.00 -3.89
N ASN A 434 -14.84 13.94 -2.76
CA ASN A 434 -13.38 13.88 -2.77
C ASN A 434 -12.89 12.62 -2.05
N ILE A 435 -12.14 11.80 -2.78
CA ILE A 435 -11.59 10.52 -2.30
C ILE A 435 -10.67 10.62 -1.08
N ASN A 436 -10.13 11.81 -0.80
CA ASN A 436 -9.28 12.06 0.38
C ASN A 436 -10.09 12.37 1.65
N ASN A 437 -11.40 12.61 1.53
CA ASN A 437 -12.23 12.86 2.69
C ASN A 437 -12.44 11.58 3.49
N ILE A 438 -12.69 11.75 4.78
CA ILE A 438 -13.00 10.62 5.64
C ILE A 438 -14.43 10.14 5.32
N PRO A 439 -14.66 8.84 5.06
CA PRO A 439 -16.00 8.37 4.75
C PRO A 439 -16.93 8.53 5.96
N TYR A 440 -18.11 9.11 5.74
CA TYR A 440 -19.19 9.19 6.72
C TYR A 440 -20.28 8.18 6.41
N VAL A 441 -20.95 7.69 7.44
CA VAL A 441 -22.10 6.77 7.32
C VAL A 441 -23.38 7.52 7.62
N ASP A 442 -24.27 7.61 6.64
CA ASP A 442 -25.67 7.98 6.84
C ASP A 442 -26.38 6.82 7.53
N PHE A 443 -26.51 6.92 8.85
CA PHE A 443 -27.09 5.83 9.64
C PHE A 443 -28.53 5.57 9.23
N GLU A 444 -29.32 6.57 8.83
CA GLU A 444 -30.73 6.40 8.43
C GLU A 444 -30.89 5.57 7.16
N LYS A 445 -29.95 5.64 6.22
CA LYS A 445 -29.92 4.78 5.04
C LYS A 445 -29.26 3.43 5.29
N CYS A 446 -28.45 3.31 6.34
CA CYS A 446 -27.66 2.10 6.59
C CYS A 446 -28.56 0.94 7.05
N THR A 447 -28.51 -0.18 6.32
CA THR A 447 -29.25 -1.41 6.64
C THR A 447 -28.42 -2.46 7.39
N GLY A 448 -27.13 -2.17 7.63
CA GLY A 448 -26.22 -3.14 8.26
C GLY A 448 -25.98 -4.41 7.41
N CYS A 449 -25.96 -4.28 6.08
CA CYS A 449 -25.77 -5.42 5.15
C CYS A 449 -24.39 -6.11 5.22
N ARG A 450 -23.37 -5.44 5.79
CA ARG A 450 -21.98 -5.92 6.03
C ARG A 450 -21.06 -5.96 4.80
N ILE A 451 -21.50 -5.48 3.63
CA ILE A 451 -20.64 -5.44 2.42
C ILE A 451 -19.37 -4.61 2.66
N CYS A 452 -19.52 -3.42 3.23
CA CYS A 452 -18.42 -2.50 3.53
C CYS A 452 -17.35 -3.11 4.46
N VAL A 453 -17.72 -4.05 5.33
CA VAL A 453 -16.78 -4.77 6.22
C VAL A 453 -15.76 -5.56 5.41
N SER A 454 -16.21 -6.30 4.40
CA SER A 454 -15.36 -7.14 3.55
C SER A 454 -14.60 -6.36 2.46
N LYS A 455 -15.12 -5.21 2.05
CA LYS A 455 -14.52 -4.38 0.98
C LYS A 455 -13.52 -3.34 1.48
N CYS A 456 -13.52 -3.02 2.77
CA CYS A 456 -12.60 -2.04 3.34
C CYS A 456 -11.15 -2.54 3.34
N PRO A 457 -10.21 -1.91 2.62
CA PRO A 457 -8.80 -2.31 2.63
C PRO A 457 -8.13 -2.16 4.00
N GLY A 458 -8.51 -1.12 4.74
CA GLY A 458 -8.01 -0.84 6.09
C GLY A 458 -8.63 -1.68 7.21
N LEU A 459 -9.60 -2.55 6.91
CA LEU A 459 -10.38 -3.30 7.91
C LEU A 459 -10.97 -2.41 9.02
N ALA A 460 -11.41 -1.21 8.66
CA ALA A 460 -11.91 -0.16 9.55
C ALA A 460 -13.44 -0.05 9.59
N MET A 461 -14.14 -0.94 8.88
CA MET A 461 -15.60 -0.98 8.85
C MET A 461 -16.12 -2.09 9.75
N PHE A 462 -17.09 -1.75 10.61
CA PHE A 462 -17.75 -2.67 11.53
C PHE A 462 -19.26 -2.54 11.39
N VAL A 463 -20.02 -3.60 11.66
CA VAL A 463 -21.48 -3.49 11.80
C VAL A 463 -21.85 -3.84 13.23
N VAL A 464 -22.53 -2.95 13.93
CA VAL A 464 -22.97 -3.15 15.32
C VAL A 464 -24.48 -3.27 15.37
N HIS A 465 -24.96 -4.28 16.10
CA HIS A 465 -26.37 -4.46 16.43
C HIS A 465 -26.49 -4.52 17.96
N LYS A 466 -26.83 -3.38 18.57
CA LYS A 466 -26.82 -3.20 20.03
C LYS A 466 -27.83 -4.11 20.74
N ASN A 467 -29.03 -4.23 20.21
CA ASN A 467 -30.12 -4.99 20.83
C ASN A 467 -30.34 -6.32 20.10
N TYR A 468 -29.28 -7.15 19.98
CA TYR A 468 -29.41 -8.47 19.36
C TYR A 468 -30.28 -9.40 20.23
N THR A 469 -30.03 -9.39 21.53
CA THR A 469 -30.93 -9.90 22.56
C THR A 469 -31.12 -8.84 23.64
N GLU A 470 -31.84 -9.16 24.72
CA GLU A 470 -31.96 -8.26 25.87
C GLU A 470 -30.60 -7.95 26.51
N THR A 471 -29.72 -8.97 26.59
CA THR A 471 -28.44 -8.93 27.32
C THR A 471 -27.19 -8.91 26.41
N SER A 472 -27.34 -9.08 25.10
CA SER A 472 -26.22 -9.17 24.17
C SER A 472 -26.33 -8.24 22.96
N SER A 473 -25.17 -7.99 22.36
CA SER A 473 -25.01 -7.30 21.09
C SER A 473 -24.34 -8.20 20.06
N LEU A 474 -24.57 -7.92 18.79
CA LEU A 474 -23.94 -8.65 17.68
C LEU A 474 -23.03 -7.71 16.89
N ILE A 475 -21.73 -8.01 16.85
CA ILE A 475 -20.70 -7.19 16.22
C ILE A 475 -20.11 -7.93 15.03
N THR A 476 -20.20 -7.36 13.84
CA THR A 476 -19.58 -7.90 12.63
C THR A 476 -18.23 -7.24 12.40
N MET A 477 -17.18 -8.06 12.40
CA MET A 477 -15.79 -7.67 12.24
C MET A 477 -15.18 -8.34 10.99
N PRO A 478 -14.21 -7.70 10.32
CA PRO A 478 -13.48 -8.33 9.24
C PRO A 478 -12.49 -9.36 9.78
N TYR A 479 -12.29 -10.46 9.05
CA TYR A 479 -11.40 -11.56 9.44
C TYR A 479 -10.60 -12.11 8.24
N GLU A 480 -9.27 -12.05 8.32
CA GLU A 480 -8.34 -12.48 7.25
C GLU A 480 -7.30 -13.51 7.71
N PHE A 481 -7.56 -14.22 8.80
CA PHE A 481 -6.64 -15.21 9.37
C PHE A 481 -7.11 -16.65 9.11
N LEU A 482 -6.20 -17.58 9.36
CA LEU A 482 -6.48 -19.01 9.50
C LEU A 482 -6.15 -19.45 10.93
N PRO A 483 -6.82 -20.49 11.46
CA PRO A 483 -7.96 -21.19 10.88
C PRO A 483 -9.20 -20.27 10.79
N ARG A 484 -10.10 -20.54 9.83
CA ARG A 484 -11.39 -19.83 9.77
C ARG A 484 -12.25 -20.19 10.98
N PRO A 485 -12.97 -19.22 11.60
CA PRO A 485 -13.89 -19.52 12.68
C PRO A 485 -15.04 -20.41 12.20
N LYS A 486 -15.67 -21.13 13.12
CA LYS A 486 -16.89 -21.92 12.88
C LYS A 486 -18.09 -21.30 13.58
N LYS A 487 -19.27 -21.44 12.99
CA LYS A 487 -20.51 -21.02 13.64
C LYS A 487 -20.70 -21.78 14.97
N GLY A 488 -21.00 -21.06 16.04
CA GLY A 488 -21.16 -21.57 17.39
C GLY A 488 -19.87 -21.60 18.22
N GLU A 489 -18.70 -21.33 17.61
CA GLU A 489 -17.40 -21.35 18.28
C GLU A 489 -17.25 -20.20 19.27
N LEU A 490 -16.60 -20.48 20.41
CA LEU A 490 -16.23 -19.50 21.42
C LEU A 490 -14.89 -18.87 21.07
N VAL A 491 -14.82 -17.55 21.11
CA VAL A 491 -13.65 -16.77 20.72
C VAL A 491 -13.31 -15.75 21.80
N ASN A 492 -12.02 -15.41 21.92
CA ASN A 492 -11.63 -14.27 22.73
C ASN A 492 -11.85 -13.00 21.91
N VAL A 493 -12.58 -12.04 22.47
CA VAL A 493 -12.87 -10.75 21.83
C VAL A 493 -11.93 -9.69 22.40
N TYR A 494 -11.39 -8.88 21.51
CA TYR A 494 -10.38 -7.88 21.81
C TYR A 494 -10.87 -6.47 21.49
N ASP A 495 -10.36 -5.50 22.26
CA ASP A 495 -10.54 -4.08 22.01
C ASP A 495 -9.57 -3.54 20.93
N ARG A 496 -9.45 -2.21 20.84
CA ARG A 496 -8.59 -1.51 19.88
C ARG A 496 -7.11 -1.57 20.21
N ASP A 497 -6.77 -1.81 21.47
CA ASP A 497 -5.39 -1.94 21.96
C ASP A 497 -4.92 -3.41 21.97
N GLY A 498 -5.81 -4.34 21.58
CA GLY A 498 -5.52 -5.77 21.54
C GLY A 498 -5.61 -6.43 22.92
N LYS A 499 -6.39 -5.86 23.84
CA LYS A 499 -6.69 -6.45 25.16
C LYS A 499 -7.97 -7.27 25.09
N ILE A 500 -7.99 -8.41 25.77
CA ILE A 500 -9.19 -9.26 25.86
C ILE A 500 -10.21 -8.53 26.74
N ILE A 501 -11.45 -8.40 26.25
CA ILE A 501 -12.54 -7.75 26.99
C ILE A 501 -13.64 -8.73 27.39
N CYS A 502 -13.90 -9.76 26.58
CA CYS A 502 -14.89 -10.80 26.89
C CYS A 502 -14.64 -12.07 26.07
N GLU A 503 -15.33 -13.15 26.45
CA GLU A 503 -15.59 -14.28 25.57
C GLU A 503 -16.81 -13.96 24.70
N GLY A 504 -16.71 -14.24 23.41
CA GLY A 504 -17.79 -14.06 22.45
C GLY A 504 -18.12 -15.35 21.70
N LYS A 505 -19.28 -15.39 21.06
CA LYS A 505 -19.75 -16.55 20.28
C LYS A 505 -19.93 -16.19 18.82
N VAL A 506 -19.38 -16.99 17.91
CA VAL A 506 -19.53 -16.76 16.47
C VAL A 506 -20.95 -17.14 16.03
N ILE A 507 -21.73 -16.18 15.54
CA ILE A 507 -23.14 -16.40 15.15
C ILE A 507 -23.30 -16.52 13.64
N LYS A 508 -22.60 -15.70 12.86
CA LYS A 508 -22.72 -15.65 11.41
C LYS A 508 -21.37 -15.42 10.75
N ILE A 509 -21.14 -16.10 9.64
CA ILE A 509 -19.93 -15.97 8.84
C ILE A 509 -20.35 -15.72 7.40
N LEU A 510 -19.84 -14.65 6.80
CA LEU A 510 -19.94 -14.38 5.38
C LEU A 510 -18.54 -14.51 4.78
N ASP A 511 -18.28 -15.63 4.08
CA ASP A 511 -16.96 -15.96 3.52
C ASP A 511 -17.13 -16.70 2.18
N SER A 512 -17.63 -15.98 1.18
CA SER A 512 -17.74 -16.45 -0.20
C SER A 512 -16.70 -15.77 -1.10
N SER A 513 -16.65 -16.13 -2.37
CA SER A 513 -15.82 -15.44 -3.37
C SER A 513 -16.06 -13.92 -3.40
N PHE A 514 -17.26 -13.45 -3.08
CA PHE A 514 -17.58 -12.03 -2.99
C PHE A 514 -16.77 -11.28 -1.91
N GLN A 515 -16.51 -11.94 -0.78
CA GLN A 515 -15.72 -11.39 0.32
C GLN A 515 -14.20 -11.46 0.03
N ASP A 516 -13.78 -12.27 -0.94
CA ASP A 516 -12.41 -12.42 -1.42
C ASP A 516 -11.37 -12.44 -0.27
N LYS A 517 -11.44 -13.54 0.50
CA LYS A 517 -10.56 -13.86 1.63
C LYS A 517 -10.67 -12.92 2.84
N THR A 518 -11.50 -11.88 2.79
CA THR A 518 -11.83 -11.00 3.93
C THR A 518 -13.23 -11.31 4.45
N ALA A 519 -13.33 -12.36 5.29
CA ALA A 519 -14.62 -12.79 5.83
C ALA A 519 -15.24 -11.69 6.72
N ALA A 520 -16.57 -11.54 6.68
CA ALA A 520 -17.29 -10.70 7.63
C ALA A 520 -17.96 -11.62 8.67
N VAL A 521 -17.48 -11.55 9.91
CA VAL A 521 -17.86 -12.48 10.99
C VAL A 521 -18.61 -11.73 12.07
N SER A 522 -19.85 -12.14 12.33
CA SER A 522 -20.68 -11.61 13.42
C SER A 522 -20.48 -12.43 14.69
N VAL A 523 -20.01 -11.76 15.74
CA VAL A 523 -19.75 -12.31 17.07
C VAL A 523 -20.72 -11.70 18.07
N GLU A 524 -21.41 -12.55 18.82
CA GLU A 524 -22.26 -12.16 19.95
C GLU A 524 -21.36 -11.86 21.16
N VAL A 525 -21.61 -10.73 21.80
CA VAL A 525 -20.86 -10.21 22.96
C VAL A 525 -21.82 -9.63 24.00
N PRO A 526 -21.42 -9.52 25.27
CA PRO A 526 -22.17 -8.76 26.27
C PRO A 526 -22.46 -7.33 25.81
N LYS A 527 -23.65 -6.83 26.14
CA LYS A 527 -24.18 -5.57 25.60
C LYS A 527 -23.31 -4.35 25.92
N GLU A 528 -22.62 -4.35 27.06
CA GLU A 528 -21.68 -3.31 27.48
C GLU A 528 -20.49 -3.16 26.53
N HIS A 529 -20.06 -4.23 25.84
CA HIS A 529 -18.87 -4.24 24.99
C HIS A 529 -19.14 -3.91 23.52
N PHE A 530 -20.38 -3.55 23.14
CA PHE A 530 -20.76 -3.40 21.74
C PHE A 530 -19.99 -2.30 20.97
N LEU A 531 -19.50 -1.26 21.67
CA LEU A 531 -18.63 -0.22 21.10
C LEU A 531 -17.14 -0.47 21.32
N GLU A 532 -16.79 -1.47 22.12
CA GLU A 532 -15.40 -1.81 22.49
C GLU A 532 -14.84 -2.95 21.63
N ALA A 533 -15.66 -3.97 21.34
CA ALA A 533 -15.27 -5.14 20.55
C ALA A 533 -14.84 -4.76 19.13
N ARG A 534 -13.57 -4.98 18.78
CA ARG A 534 -13.00 -4.60 17.48
C ARG A 534 -12.12 -5.64 16.81
N ASN A 535 -11.83 -6.73 17.50
CA ASN A 535 -11.20 -7.90 16.92
C ASN A 535 -11.56 -9.17 17.72
N PHE A 536 -11.24 -10.33 17.18
CA PHE A 536 -11.36 -11.60 17.88
C PHE A 536 -10.30 -12.59 17.41
N LYS A 537 -9.95 -13.55 18.26
CA LYS A 537 -9.08 -14.68 17.89
C LYS A 537 -9.80 -15.99 18.15
N VAL A 538 -9.73 -16.89 17.18
CA VAL A 538 -10.14 -18.29 17.34
C VAL A 538 -9.21 -18.91 18.38
N ARG A 539 -9.78 -19.59 19.37
CA ARG A 539 -8.97 -20.34 20.33
C ARG A 539 -8.35 -21.49 19.56
N TYR A 540 -7.03 -21.49 19.42
CA TYR A 540 -6.35 -22.70 19.00
C TYR A 540 -6.69 -23.77 20.04
N LEU A 541 -7.51 -24.75 19.68
CA LEU A 541 -7.39 -26.06 20.28
C LEU A 541 -5.94 -26.43 20.01
N LYS A 542 -5.09 -26.41 21.05
CA LYS A 542 -3.75 -27.00 20.93
C LYS A 542 -3.99 -28.38 20.32
N HIS A 543 -3.54 -28.58 19.09
CA HIS A 543 -3.30 -29.94 18.64
C HIS A 543 -2.19 -30.44 19.56
N GLU A 544 -2.58 -31.28 20.51
CA GLU A 544 -1.66 -32.07 21.34
C GLU A 544 -0.71 -32.89 20.46
#